data_AF-A0A8T4PD66-F1
#
_entry.id   AF-A0A8T4PD66-F1
#
_cell.length_a   1.000
_cell.length_b   1.000
_cell.length_c   1.000
_cell.angle_alpha   90.00
_cell.angle_beta   90.00
_cell.angle_gamma   90.00
#
_symmetry.space_group_name_H-M   'P 1'
#
loop_
_entity.id
_entity.type
_entity.pdbx_description
1 polymer ?
#
loop_
_entity_poly.entity_id
_entity_poly.type
_entity_poly.pdbx_seq_one_letter_code
_entity_poly.pdbx_strand_id
1 'polypeptide(L)'
;MVKKEIRVIGIDDSPFNKFKDEKVLVVGVVMRGGSWVDGILSTKVDVDGNDSTKKLVEMINKCKFKPQLQCIFLDGIAVGGFNVIDVRELNKKTNLPVIVVIRRMPDIANIKKTLIKIKKRQKIKLIQKAGNVVQVNDIFAQLTGIDFEQAKKILKIVCTRSLVPEPLRLAHLISSGVVSGESRGRA
;
A
#
# COMPACT_ATOMS: atom_id res chain seq x y z
N MET A 1 -14.69 8.40 17.84
CA MET A 1 -13.36 9.02 18.00
C MET A 1 -12.29 7.99 17.64
N VAL A 2 -11.28 8.36 16.83
CA VAL A 2 -10.18 7.44 16.48
C VAL A 2 -9.24 7.32 17.69
N LYS A 3 -8.98 6.09 18.16
CA LYS A 3 -8.10 5.83 19.30
C LYS A 3 -6.62 6.03 18.90
N LYS A 4 -5.79 6.54 19.81
CA LYS A 4 -4.34 6.71 19.58
C LYS A 4 -3.64 5.38 19.24
N GLU A 5 -4.10 4.29 19.83
CA GLU A 5 -3.58 2.94 19.59
C GLU A 5 -4.35 2.19 18.49
N ILE A 6 -4.89 2.91 17.49
CA ILE A 6 -5.51 2.29 16.32
C ILE A 6 -4.53 1.31 15.67
N ARG A 7 -4.98 0.08 15.42
CA ARG A 7 -4.13 -0.91 14.76
C ARG A 7 -4.29 -0.84 13.26
N VAL A 8 -3.18 -0.61 12.57
CA VAL A 8 -3.12 -0.38 11.14
C VAL A 8 -2.06 -1.27 10.51
N ILE A 9 -2.12 -1.46 9.20
CA ILE A 9 -1.09 -2.16 8.43
C ILE A 9 -0.58 -1.27 7.30
N GLY A 10 0.73 -1.13 7.17
CA GLY A 10 1.37 -0.54 5.99
C GLY A 10 1.98 -1.64 5.13
N ILE A 11 1.79 -1.56 3.82
CA ILE A 11 2.25 -2.57 2.87
C ILE A 11 3.09 -1.92 1.78
N ASP A 12 4.27 -2.49 1.55
CA ASP A 12 5.21 -2.08 0.49
C ASP A 12 5.87 -3.30 -0.15
N ASP A 13 6.32 -3.16 -1.40
CA ASP A 13 7.07 -4.20 -2.09
C ASP A 13 8.59 -4.01 -2.01
N SER A 14 9.32 -5.09 -2.25
CA SER A 14 10.77 -5.09 -2.17
C SER A 14 11.37 -4.66 -3.52
N PRO A 15 12.60 -4.12 -3.54
CA PRO A 15 13.34 -3.93 -4.78
C PRO A 15 13.42 -5.24 -5.59
N PHE A 16 13.30 -5.13 -6.91
CA PHE A 16 13.34 -6.29 -7.81
C PHE A 16 13.82 -5.89 -9.21
N ASN A 17 14.37 -6.87 -9.94
CA ASN A 17 14.78 -6.74 -11.32
C ASN A 17 13.65 -7.18 -12.25
N LYS A 18 13.01 -6.21 -12.92
CA LYS A 18 11.89 -6.42 -13.87
C LYS A 18 12.16 -7.41 -15.00
N PHE A 19 13.43 -7.69 -15.31
CA PHE A 19 13.83 -8.57 -16.43
C PHE A 19 14.34 -9.93 -15.97
N LYS A 20 14.58 -10.14 -14.67
CA LYS A 20 15.14 -11.37 -14.13
C LYS A 20 14.22 -12.04 -13.10
N ASP A 21 13.51 -11.24 -12.31
CA ASP A 21 12.68 -11.76 -11.24
C ASP A 21 11.28 -12.07 -11.75
N GLU A 22 10.76 -13.22 -11.37
CA GLU A 22 9.36 -13.60 -11.65
C GLU A 22 8.41 -13.13 -10.54
N LYS A 23 8.93 -12.98 -9.31
CA LYS A 23 8.13 -12.66 -8.12
C LYS A 23 8.80 -11.60 -7.27
N VAL A 24 7.97 -10.78 -6.63
CA VAL A 24 8.40 -9.72 -5.71
C VAL A 24 7.89 -10.02 -4.31
N LEU A 25 8.78 -9.88 -3.33
CA LEU A 25 8.41 -9.95 -1.92
C LEU A 25 7.62 -8.68 -1.56
N VAL A 26 6.45 -8.88 -0.98
CA VAL A 26 5.62 -7.81 -0.42
C VAL A 26 5.57 -7.98 1.09
N VAL A 27 5.83 -6.90 1.82
CA VAL A 27 5.90 -6.88 3.28
C VAL A 27 4.76 -6.02 3.82
N GLY A 28 4.07 -6.51 4.84
CA GLY A 28 3.07 -5.77 5.60
C GLY A 28 3.52 -5.59 7.05
N VAL A 29 3.54 -4.36 7.57
CA VAL A 29 3.87 -4.08 8.97
C VAL A 29 2.63 -3.65 9.73
N VAL A 30 2.27 -4.40 10.76
CA VAL A 30 1.16 -4.10 11.66
C VAL A 30 1.68 -3.27 12.83
N MET A 31 1.07 -2.11 13.05
CA MET A 31 1.42 -1.22 14.15
C MET A 31 0.21 -0.75 14.94
N ARG A 32 0.43 -0.41 16.22
CA ARG A 32 -0.48 0.42 17.03
C ARG A 32 -0.07 1.89 16.92
N GLY A 33 -0.97 2.69 16.36
CA GLY A 33 -0.66 4.06 15.94
C GLY A 33 0.54 4.08 15.01
N GLY A 34 1.47 5.00 15.25
CA GLY A 34 2.78 5.04 14.59
C GLY A 34 3.96 4.77 15.54
N SER A 35 3.74 4.02 16.63
CA SER A 35 4.75 3.88 17.71
C SER A 35 5.19 2.45 17.98
N TRP A 36 4.29 1.46 17.91
CA TRP A 36 4.60 0.09 18.31
C TRP A 36 4.35 -0.89 17.18
N VAL A 37 5.35 -1.70 16.83
CA VAL A 37 5.21 -2.81 15.88
C VAL A 37 4.63 -4.01 16.61
N ASP A 38 3.48 -4.50 16.15
CA ASP A 38 2.83 -5.69 16.69
C ASP A 38 3.11 -6.94 15.85
N GLY A 39 3.44 -6.78 14.57
CA GLY A 39 3.78 -7.90 13.70
C GLY A 39 4.19 -7.51 12.30
N ILE A 40 4.80 -8.46 11.62
CA ILE A 40 5.23 -8.36 10.22
C ILE A 40 4.59 -9.52 9.46
N LEU A 41 4.06 -9.23 8.29
CA LEU A 41 3.47 -10.16 7.33
C LEU A 41 4.28 -10.11 6.04
N SER A 42 4.25 -11.19 5.29
CA SER A 42 4.83 -11.21 3.96
C SER A 42 4.05 -12.10 3.02
N THR A 43 4.14 -11.78 1.73
CA THR A 43 3.66 -12.60 0.63
C THR A 43 4.53 -12.37 -0.60
N LYS A 44 4.30 -13.13 -1.66
CA LYS A 44 4.93 -12.91 -2.96
C LYS A 44 3.87 -12.70 -4.02
N VAL A 45 4.08 -11.70 -4.87
CA VAL A 45 3.26 -11.38 -6.04
C VAL A 45 4.07 -11.56 -7.31
N ASP A 46 3.42 -11.82 -8.42
CA ASP A 46 4.11 -11.93 -9.70
C ASP A 46 4.56 -10.53 -10.18
N VAL A 47 5.77 -10.44 -10.71
CA VAL A 47 6.28 -9.22 -11.36
C VAL A 47 5.31 -8.86 -12.48
N ASP A 48 4.79 -7.63 -12.43
CA ASP A 48 3.98 -7.07 -13.50
C ASP A 48 2.66 -7.85 -13.78
N GLY A 49 2.28 -8.74 -12.85
CA GLY A 49 1.17 -9.69 -12.90
C GLY A 49 -0.20 -9.11 -12.57
N ASN A 50 -1.14 -9.96 -12.16
CA ASN A 50 -2.52 -9.58 -11.80
C ASN A 50 -3.00 -10.21 -10.47
N ASP A 51 -2.08 -10.77 -9.67
CA ASP A 51 -2.39 -11.52 -8.46
C ASP A 51 -2.29 -10.67 -7.17
N SER A 52 -1.81 -9.42 -7.25
CA SER A 52 -1.57 -8.55 -6.09
C SER A 52 -2.79 -8.43 -5.16
N THR A 53 -3.96 -8.06 -5.70
CA THR A 53 -5.20 -7.95 -4.91
C THR A 53 -5.52 -9.24 -4.15
N LYS A 54 -5.46 -10.39 -4.83
CA LYS A 54 -5.76 -11.69 -4.23
C LYS A 54 -4.76 -12.03 -3.13
N LYS A 55 -3.47 -11.85 -3.39
CA LYS A 55 -2.38 -12.13 -2.43
C LYS A 55 -2.47 -11.25 -1.19
N LEU A 56 -2.79 -9.96 -1.34
CA LEU A 56 -2.96 -9.04 -0.22
C LEU A 56 -4.19 -9.39 0.62
N VAL A 57 -5.33 -9.70 -0.01
CA VAL A 57 -6.54 -10.15 0.69
C VAL A 57 -6.25 -11.42 1.51
N GLU A 58 -5.60 -12.42 0.89
CA GLU A 58 -5.25 -13.66 1.57
C GLU A 58 -4.30 -13.42 2.76
N MET A 59 -3.25 -12.60 2.56
CA MET A 59 -2.29 -12.25 3.60
C MET A 59 -2.97 -11.57 4.80
N ILE A 60 -3.84 -10.59 4.54
CA ILE A 60 -4.51 -9.81 5.57
C ILE A 60 -5.57 -10.64 6.30
N ASN A 61 -6.40 -11.39 5.58
CA ASN A 61 -7.49 -12.15 6.20
C ASN A 61 -7.02 -13.37 7.00
N LYS A 62 -5.86 -13.95 6.65
CA LYS A 62 -5.29 -15.08 7.39
C LYS A 62 -4.49 -14.68 8.63
N CYS A 63 -4.15 -13.39 8.80
CA CYS A 63 -3.29 -12.98 9.90
C CYS A 63 -4.04 -12.90 11.23
N LYS A 64 -3.35 -13.21 12.33
CA LYS A 64 -3.90 -13.13 13.70
C LYS A 64 -4.36 -11.73 14.12
N PHE A 65 -3.86 -10.69 13.44
CA PHE A 65 -4.17 -9.29 13.76
C PHE A 65 -5.47 -8.81 13.10
N LYS A 66 -6.02 -9.56 12.12
CA LYS A 66 -7.19 -9.17 11.33
C LYS A 66 -8.38 -8.65 12.15
N PRO A 67 -8.77 -9.26 13.29
CA PRO A 67 -9.93 -8.80 14.06
C PRO A 67 -9.76 -7.39 14.61
N GLN A 68 -8.53 -6.93 14.78
CA GLN A 68 -8.22 -5.63 15.40
C GLN A 68 -7.68 -4.61 14.40
N LEU A 69 -7.36 -5.01 13.17
CA LEU A 69 -6.98 -4.08 12.10
C LEU A 69 -8.14 -3.13 11.79
N GLN A 70 -7.81 -1.86 11.55
CA GLN A 70 -8.78 -0.80 11.30
C GLN A 70 -8.51 -0.04 9.99
N CYS A 71 -7.31 -0.14 9.41
CA CYS A 71 -6.96 0.55 8.18
C CYS A 71 -5.76 -0.12 7.49
N ILE A 72 -5.77 -0.09 6.15
CA ILE A 72 -4.67 -0.51 5.28
C ILE A 72 -4.04 0.74 4.66
N PHE A 73 -2.71 0.80 4.67
CA PHE A 73 -1.91 1.79 3.97
C PHE A 73 -1.11 1.13 2.84
N LEU A 74 -1.08 1.74 1.67
CA LEU A 74 -0.29 1.32 0.50
C LEU A 74 0.63 2.45 0.03
N ASP A 75 1.86 2.16 -0.38
CA ASP A 75 2.73 3.12 -1.09
C ASP A 75 2.44 3.07 -2.60
N GLY A 76 1.38 3.78 -3.01
CA GLY A 76 0.85 3.71 -4.37
C GLY A 76 -0.12 2.53 -4.62
N ILE A 77 -0.64 2.47 -5.85
CA ILE A 77 -1.70 1.53 -6.26
C ILE A 77 -1.18 0.26 -6.93
N ALA A 78 0.13 0.06 -7.00
CA ALA A 78 0.72 -1.08 -7.67
C ALA A 78 1.95 -1.54 -6.90
N VAL A 79 2.14 -2.85 -6.88
CA VAL A 79 3.32 -3.53 -6.34
C VAL A 79 3.98 -4.32 -7.46
N GLY A 80 5.24 -4.69 -7.31
CA GLY A 80 5.97 -5.50 -8.29
C GLY A 80 5.91 -4.92 -9.70
N GLY A 81 5.93 -3.59 -9.83
CA GLY A 81 5.82 -2.88 -11.10
C GLY A 81 4.37 -2.54 -11.42
N PHE A 82 3.84 -3.11 -12.50
CA PHE A 82 2.47 -2.86 -12.95
C PHE A 82 1.46 -3.83 -12.31
N ASN A 83 1.76 -4.58 -11.25
CA ASN A 83 0.75 -5.43 -10.59
C ASN A 83 -0.20 -4.55 -9.77
N VAL A 84 -1.18 -3.95 -10.46
CA VAL A 84 -2.11 -2.96 -9.92
C VAL A 84 -3.11 -3.62 -8.98
N ILE A 85 -3.27 -3.03 -7.81
CA ILE A 85 -4.17 -3.45 -6.75
C ILE A 85 -5.56 -2.85 -7.02
N ASP A 86 -6.60 -3.69 -7.05
CA ASP A 86 -7.99 -3.22 -7.03
C ASP A 86 -8.35 -2.83 -5.59
N VAL A 87 -8.18 -1.55 -5.25
CA VAL A 87 -8.40 -1.03 -3.89
C VAL A 87 -9.84 -1.17 -3.42
N ARG A 88 -10.82 -1.19 -4.33
CA ARG A 88 -12.24 -1.42 -3.99
C ARG A 88 -12.47 -2.88 -3.63
N GLU A 89 -11.89 -3.81 -4.39
CA GLU A 89 -11.96 -5.22 -4.07
C GLU A 89 -11.20 -5.55 -2.78
N LEU A 90 -10.03 -4.95 -2.58
CA LEU A 90 -9.26 -5.08 -1.34
C LEU A 90 -10.09 -4.61 -0.13
N ASN A 91 -10.68 -3.42 -0.21
CA ASN A 91 -11.58 -2.89 0.83
C ASN A 91 -12.74 -3.84 1.09
N LYS A 92 -13.45 -4.26 0.04
CA LYS A 92 -14.62 -5.15 0.15
C LYS A 92 -14.27 -6.48 0.79
N LYS A 93 -13.19 -7.13 0.35
CA LYS A 93 -12.83 -8.49 0.80
C LYS A 93 -12.13 -8.53 2.16
N THR A 94 -11.50 -7.44 2.57
CA THR A 94 -10.90 -7.33 3.91
C THR A 94 -11.85 -6.67 4.91
N ASN A 95 -12.90 -5.99 4.46
CA ASN A 95 -13.73 -5.13 5.29
C ASN A 95 -12.89 -4.10 6.07
N LEU A 96 -11.87 -3.54 5.41
CA LEU A 96 -10.98 -2.52 5.98
C LEU A 96 -10.88 -1.34 5.02
N PRO A 97 -10.89 -0.10 5.51
CA PRO A 97 -10.60 1.06 4.68
C PRO A 97 -9.17 0.98 4.15
N VAL A 98 -8.98 1.51 2.93
CA VAL A 98 -7.69 1.55 2.24
C VAL A 98 -7.33 3.00 1.97
N ILE A 99 -6.14 3.40 2.43
CA ILE A 99 -5.53 4.70 2.17
C ILE A 99 -4.28 4.46 1.34
N VAL A 100 -4.32 4.87 0.08
CA VAL A 100 -3.13 4.85 -0.78
C VAL A 100 -2.41 6.16 -0.59
N VAL A 101 -1.16 6.12 -0.12
CA VAL A 101 -0.31 7.30 0.03
C VAL A 101 0.41 7.54 -1.29
N ILE A 102 0.44 8.80 -1.70
CA ILE A 102 1.03 9.26 -2.95
C ILE A 102 2.00 10.38 -2.61
N ARG A 103 3.29 10.17 -2.88
CA ARG A 103 4.32 11.19 -2.61
C ARG A 103 4.34 12.29 -3.66
N ARG A 104 4.06 11.93 -4.92
CA ARG A 104 4.02 12.86 -6.06
C ARG A 104 2.79 12.56 -6.90
N MET A 105 2.07 13.62 -7.29
CA MET A 105 0.89 13.50 -8.15
C MET A 105 1.22 12.64 -9.39
N PRO A 106 0.52 11.51 -9.60
CA PRO A 106 0.81 10.63 -10.72
C PRO A 106 0.39 11.30 -12.03
N ASP A 107 1.26 11.24 -13.04
CA ASP A 107 0.90 11.63 -14.39
C ASP A 107 0.05 10.52 -15.04
N ILE A 108 -1.26 10.60 -14.79
CA ILE A 108 -2.23 9.62 -15.27
C ILE A 108 -2.21 9.51 -16.81
N ALA A 109 -1.93 10.60 -17.53
CA ALA A 109 -1.85 10.58 -18.98
C ALA A 109 -0.66 9.75 -19.47
N ASN A 110 0.53 9.97 -18.90
CA ASN A 110 1.73 9.22 -19.23
C ASN A 110 1.65 7.75 -18.78
N ILE A 111 1.03 7.47 -17.61
CA ILE A 111 0.79 6.09 -17.16
C ILE A 111 -0.12 5.36 -18.15
N LYS A 112 -1.23 5.98 -18.60
CA LYS A 112 -2.13 5.39 -19.60
C LYS A 112 -1.41 5.12 -20.92
N LYS A 113 -0.63 6.08 -21.43
CA LYS A 113 0.19 5.91 -22.64
C LYS A 113 1.15 4.71 -22.51
N THR A 114 1.83 4.62 -21.38
CA THR A 114 2.76 3.52 -21.08
C THR A 114 2.05 2.18 -21.06
N LEU A 115 0.93 2.07 -20.33
CA LEU A 115 0.12 0.85 -20.26
C LEU A 115 -0.40 0.40 -21.63
N ILE A 116 -0.76 1.35 -22.50
CA ILE A 116 -1.15 1.06 -23.89
C ILE A 116 0.04 0.48 -24.66
N LYS A 117 1.22 1.10 -24.57
CA LYS A 117 2.45 0.67 -25.27
C LYS A 117 2.87 -0.74 -24.87
N ILE A 118 2.76 -1.08 -23.59
CA ILE A 118 3.12 -2.41 -23.07
C ILE A 118 1.96 -3.42 -23.12
N LYS A 119 0.88 -3.15 -23.87
CA LYS A 119 -0.29 -4.01 -24.06
C LYS A 119 -1.02 -4.41 -22.76
N LYS A 120 -1.01 -3.54 -21.73
CA LYS A 120 -1.67 -3.73 -20.41
C LYS A 120 -2.85 -2.78 -20.19
N ARG A 121 -3.65 -2.53 -21.24
CA ARG A 121 -4.78 -1.57 -21.21
C ARG A 121 -5.84 -1.88 -20.15
N GLN A 122 -6.03 -3.16 -19.82
CA GLN A 122 -6.97 -3.62 -18.79
C GLN A 122 -6.69 -2.99 -17.42
N LYS A 123 -5.43 -2.64 -17.12
CA LYS A 123 -5.02 -2.04 -15.84
C LYS A 123 -5.51 -0.59 -15.68
N ILE A 124 -5.83 0.10 -16.78
CA ILE A 124 -6.35 1.48 -16.75
C ILE A 124 -7.65 1.56 -15.94
N LYS A 125 -8.53 0.56 -16.07
CA LYS A 125 -9.79 0.51 -15.32
C LYS A 125 -9.54 0.45 -13.81
N LEU A 126 -8.51 -0.27 -13.38
CA LEU A 126 -8.14 -0.38 -11.96
C LEU A 126 -7.63 0.96 -11.40
N ILE A 127 -6.79 1.66 -12.17
CA ILE A 127 -6.31 2.99 -11.80
C ILE A 127 -7.46 3.98 -11.66
N GLN A 128 -8.43 3.93 -12.57
CA GLN A 128 -9.62 4.78 -12.50
C GLN A 128 -10.52 4.44 -11.30
N LYS A 129 -10.65 3.16 -10.95
CA LYS A 129 -11.43 2.73 -9.79
C LYS A 129 -10.89 3.27 -8.46
N ALA A 130 -9.58 3.52 -8.37
CA ALA A 130 -8.95 4.05 -7.16
C ALA A 130 -9.45 5.46 -6.77
N GLY A 131 -10.13 6.16 -7.68
CA GLY A 131 -10.81 7.41 -7.38
C GLY A 131 -9.88 8.62 -7.39
N ASN A 132 -10.40 9.75 -6.92
CA ASN A 132 -9.68 11.02 -6.95
C ASN A 132 -8.59 11.07 -5.89
N VAL A 133 -7.49 11.73 -6.24
CA VAL A 133 -6.43 12.07 -5.30
C VAL A 133 -6.87 13.29 -4.50
N VAL A 134 -6.82 13.19 -3.18
CA VAL A 134 -7.08 14.29 -2.25
C VAL A 134 -5.80 14.67 -1.53
N GLN A 135 -5.67 15.94 -1.18
CA GLN A 135 -4.57 16.40 -0.35
C GLN A 135 -4.99 16.32 1.13
N VAL A 136 -4.24 15.56 1.93
CA VAL A 136 -4.41 15.45 3.37
C VAL A 136 -3.16 16.01 4.02
N ASN A 137 -3.22 17.25 4.51
CA ASN A 137 -2.04 18.02 4.96
C ASN A 137 -1.00 18.11 3.82
N ASP A 138 0.22 17.61 4.04
CA ASP A 138 1.32 17.66 3.07
C ASP A 138 1.48 16.37 2.24
N ILE A 139 0.52 15.44 2.34
CA ILE A 139 0.51 14.21 1.53
C ILE A 139 -0.69 14.14 0.60
N PHE A 140 -0.50 13.50 -0.54
CA PHE A 140 -1.60 13.12 -1.42
C PHE A 140 -2.06 11.71 -1.07
N ALA A 141 -3.37 11.47 -1.13
CA ALA A 141 -3.93 10.17 -0.84
C ALA A 141 -5.13 9.84 -1.73
N GLN A 142 -5.35 8.55 -1.99
CA GLN A 142 -6.63 8.04 -2.49
C GLN A 142 -7.32 7.26 -1.37
N LEU A 143 -8.60 7.56 -1.15
CA LEU A 143 -9.38 7.04 -0.03
C LEU A 143 -10.43 6.06 -0.55
N THR A 144 -10.45 4.84 0.00
CA THR A 144 -11.46 3.83 -0.34
C THR A 144 -12.07 3.25 0.93
N GLY A 145 -13.40 3.37 1.07
CA GLY A 145 -14.14 2.89 2.24
C GLY A 145 -13.96 3.72 3.51
N ILE A 146 -13.50 4.97 3.39
CA ILE A 146 -13.29 5.91 4.49
C ILE A 146 -13.56 7.34 4.03
N ASP A 147 -14.12 8.17 4.92
CA ASP A 147 -14.29 9.59 4.67
C ASP A 147 -13.00 10.39 4.92
N PHE A 148 -12.95 11.60 4.39
CA PHE A 148 -11.79 12.48 4.47
C PHE A 148 -11.38 12.82 5.92
N GLU A 149 -12.35 13.13 6.78
CA GLU A 149 -12.09 13.55 8.16
C GLU A 149 -11.56 12.40 9.01
N GLN A 150 -12.08 11.19 8.82
CA GLN A 150 -11.57 10.00 9.47
C GLN A 150 -10.17 9.66 8.97
N ALA A 151 -9.93 9.70 7.65
CA ALA A 151 -8.60 9.48 7.08
C ALA A 151 -7.57 10.46 7.63
N LYS A 152 -7.91 11.76 7.70
CA LYS A 152 -7.06 12.81 8.28
C LYS A 152 -6.70 12.53 9.75
N LYS A 153 -7.67 12.06 10.55
CA LYS A 153 -7.43 11.69 11.96
C LYS A 153 -6.49 10.49 12.09
N ILE A 154 -6.67 9.45 11.27
CA ILE A 154 -5.78 8.28 11.28
C ILE A 154 -4.38 8.68 10.85
N LEU A 155 -4.23 9.41 9.74
CA LEU A 155 -2.95 9.89 9.22
C LEU A 155 -2.17 10.70 10.26
N LYS A 156 -2.84 11.59 11.00
CA LYS A 156 -2.22 12.35 12.10
C LYS A 156 -1.64 11.45 13.21
N ILE A 157 -2.19 10.25 13.42
CA ILE A 157 -1.74 9.32 14.46
C ILE A 157 -0.57 8.46 13.96
N VAL A 158 -0.59 8.05 12.70
CA VAL A 158 0.38 7.08 12.14
C VAL A 158 1.60 7.76 11.50
N CYS A 159 1.49 9.02 11.10
CA CYS A 159 2.61 9.84 10.61
C CYS A 159 3.27 10.51 11.82
N THR A 160 4.32 9.89 12.38
CA THR A 160 4.97 10.36 13.61
C THR A 160 6.23 11.15 13.34
N ARG A 161 7.17 10.60 12.56
CA ARG A 161 8.49 11.20 12.29
C ARG A 161 8.67 11.69 10.85
N SER A 162 7.70 11.39 9.98
CA SER A 162 7.73 11.76 8.57
C SER A 162 6.31 12.03 8.07
N LEU A 163 6.21 12.55 6.85
CA LEU A 163 4.93 12.72 6.17
C LEU A 163 4.28 11.38 5.81
N VAL A 164 5.09 10.32 5.66
CA VAL A 164 4.63 8.98 5.33
C VAL A 164 4.23 8.23 6.60
N PRO A 165 3.12 7.46 6.58
CA PRO A 165 2.75 6.58 7.69
C PRO A 165 3.90 5.68 8.12
N GLU A 166 4.20 5.66 9.42
CA GLU A 166 5.27 4.84 9.98
C GLU A 166 5.18 3.34 9.61
N PRO A 167 3.98 2.71 9.52
CA PRO A 167 3.86 1.33 9.03
C PRO A 167 4.36 1.13 7.60
N LEU A 168 4.15 2.11 6.70
CA LEU A 168 4.68 2.05 5.33
C LEU A 168 6.19 2.23 5.33
N ARG A 169 6.67 3.21 6.11
CA ARG A 169 8.11 3.47 6.26
C ARG A 169 8.86 2.22 6.71
N LEU A 170 8.32 1.48 7.68
CA LEU A 170 8.90 0.23 8.15
C LEU A 170 8.78 -0.90 7.13
N ALA A 171 7.63 -1.02 6.44
CA ALA A 171 7.47 -2.03 5.38
C ALA A 171 8.54 -1.87 4.30
N HIS A 172 8.80 -0.64 3.88
CA HIS A 172 9.86 -0.28 2.93
C HIS A 172 11.27 -0.67 3.41
N LEU A 173 11.61 -0.32 4.66
CA LEU A 173 12.92 -0.64 5.21
C LEU A 173 13.15 -2.15 5.33
N ILE A 174 12.12 -2.89 5.78
CA ILE A 174 12.19 -4.34 5.93
C ILE A 174 12.28 -5.00 4.55
N SER A 175 11.44 -4.60 3.60
CA SER A 175 11.41 -5.15 2.24
C SER A 175 12.76 -4.97 1.54
N SER A 176 13.32 -3.76 1.60
CA SER A 176 14.64 -3.46 1.04
C SER A 176 15.77 -4.18 1.76
N GLY A 177 15.77 -4.18 3.09
CA GLY A 177 16.84 -4.80 3.89
C GLY A 177 16.92 -6.31 3.69
N VAL A 178 15.76 -6.99 3.61
CA VAL A 178 15.69 -8.44 3.39
C VAL A 178 16.23 -8.84 2.02
N VAL A 179 15.92 -8.07 0.97
CA VAL A 179 16.32 -8.43 -0.41
C VAL A 179 17.72 -7.96 -0.76
N SER A 180 18.14 -6.79 -0.27
CA SER A 180 19.39 -6.14 -0.68
C SER A 180 20.52 -6.23 0.36
N GLY A 181 20.27 -6.83 1.52
CA GLY A 181 21.21 -6.87 2.65
C GLY A 181 21.25 -5.59 3.48
N GLU A 182 20.81 -4.46 2.92
CA GLU A 182 20.61 -3.20 3.63
C GLU A 182 19.47 -2.39 3.00
N SER A 183 18.78 -1.59 3.81
CA SER A 183 17.74 -0.70 3.30
C SER A 183 18.38 0.51 2.62
N ARG A 184 17.98 0.81 1.37
CA ARG A 184 18.44 1.98 0.61
C ARG A 184 17.26 2.76 0.06
N GLY A 185 17.47 4.06 -0.19
CA GLY A 185 16.44 4.97 -0.71
C GLY A 185 15.65 5.67 0.39
N ARG A 186 14.72 6.55 -0.02
CA ARG A 186 13.80 7.22 0.90
C ARG A 186 12.49 6.45 0.96
N ALA A 187 12.06 6.10 2.17
CA ALA A 187 10.66 5.85 2.48
C ALA A 187 9.85 7.17 2.51
#